data_AF-A0A316A5I5-F1
#
_entry.id   AF-A0A316A5I5-F1
#
_cell.length_a   1.000
_cell.length_b   1.000
_cell.length_c   1.000
_cell.angle_alpha   90.00
_cell.angle_beta   90.00
_cell.angle_gamma   90.00
#
_symmetry.space_group_name_H-M   'P 1'
#
loop_
_entity.id
_entity.type
_entity.pdbx_description
1 polymer ?
#
loop_
_entity_poly.entity_id
_entity_poly.type
_entity_poly.pdbx_seq_one_letter_code
_entity_poly.pdbx_strand_id
1 'polypeptide(L)'
;MTQQMTRQRTFALVTAGLLGAAALSACGSDDSRTVGSVAVPGLTPAASSGGTAASNGPTIPATATAVAPLQTVQGVLQRDDDDADDPSDADDRYDDFTVNGIEVDFGPSEWILTAPALQDYDGDGTAEPFATELDGLVGQQVTLQARDDDDDDDDDDRAGDRLDDVDVYEINGLALRGASGPAPWAGGPVPTGALAG
;
A
#
# COMPACT_ATOMS: atom_id res chain seq x y z
N MET A 1 17.64 15.90 -60.30
CA MET A 1 18.27 14.64 -59.87
C MET A 1 17.83 14.38 -58.44
N THR A 2 16.87 13.47 -58.31
CA THR A 2 16.09 13.17 -57.11
C THR A 2 16.66 11.92 -56.47
N GLN A 3 16.99 11.94 -55.19
CA GLN A 3 17.23 10.72 -54.42
C GLN A 3 16.46 10.79 -53.10
N GLN A 4 15.35 10.06 -53.07
CA GLN A 4 14.45 9.92 -51.94
C GLN A 4 14.84 8.60 -51.23
N MET A 5 15.51 8.69 -50.08
CA MET A 5 15.88 7.51 -49.28
C MET A 5 14.65 7.05 -48.49
N THR A 6 14.06 5.93 -48.92
CA THR A 6 12.99 5.26 -48.19
C THR A 6 13.63 4.33 -47.16
N ARG A 7 13.58 4.68 -45.87
CA ARG A 7 13.98 3.79 -44.77
C ARG A 7 12.81 2.89 -44.43
N GLN A 8 12.84 1.64 -44.90
CA GLN A 8 11.94 0.58 -44.43
C GLN A 8 12.36 0.19 -43.00
N ARG A 9 11.50 0.47 -42.02
CA ARG A 9 11.61 -0.09 -40.67
C ARG A 9 10.71 -1.32 -40.60
N THR A 10 11.33 -2.48 -40.55
CA THR A 10 10.68 -3.78 -40.37
C THR A 10 10.26 -3.91 -38.90
N PHE A 11 8.96 -3.92 -38.63
CA PHE A 11 8.41 -4.31 -37.34
C PHE A 11 8.20 -5.83 -37.33
N ALA A 12 8.92 -6.53 -36.45
CA ALA A 12 8.66 -7.93 -36.16
C ALA A 12 7.59 -8.02 -35.07
N LEU A 13 6.40 -8.48 -35.46
CA LEU A 13 5.27 -8.73 -34.57
C LEU A 13 5.44 -10.15 -34.02
N VAL A 14 5.78 -10.29 -32.74
CA VAL A 14 5.84 -11.58 -32.04
C VAL A 14 4.54 -11.74 -31.26
N THR A 15 3.58 -12.43 -31.86
CA THR A 15 2.35 -12.86 -31.18
C THR A 15 2.61 -14.23 -30.58
N ALA A 16 2.90 -14.29 -29.28
CA ALA A 16 2.90 -15.54 -28.52
C ALA A 16 1.64 -15.57 -27.67
N GLY A 17 0.60 -16.23 -28.19
CA GLY A 17 -0.57 -16.59 -27.40
C GLY A 17 -0.25 -17.73 -26.44
N LEU A 18 -0.84 -17.66 -25.25
CA LEU A 18 -1.12 -18.85 -24.46
C LEU A 18 -2.43 -18.65 -23.70
N LEU A 19 -3.44 -19.40 -24.14
CA LEU A 19 -4.65 -19.66 -23.38
C LEU A 19 -4.26 -20.48 -22.15
N GLY A 20 -4.66 -20.01 -20.97
CA GLY A 20 -4.59 -20.75 -19.71
C GLY A 20 -5.79 -20.41 -18.84
N ALA A 21 -6.95 -20.97 -19.14
CA ALA A 21 -8.09 -20.98 -18.23
C ALA A 21 -7.84 -22.02 -17.13
N ALA A 22 -7.39 -21.56 -15.96
CA ALA A 22 -7.39 -22.35 -14.73
C ALA A 22 -8.47 -21.80 -13.81
N ALA A 23 -9.61 -22.49 -13.77
CA ALA A 23 -10.56 -22.39 -12.68
C ALA A 23 -9.91 -22.96 -11.42
N LEU A 24 -9.73 -22.15 -10.38
CA LEU A 24 -9.43 -22.62 -9.04
C LEU A 24 -10.38 -21.98 -8.03
N SER A 25 -10.86 -22.87 -7.18
CA SER A 25 -12.01 -22.77 -6.31
C SER A 25 -11.89 -21.71 -5.23
N ALA A 26 -13.03 -21.12 -4.90
CA ALA A 26 -13.27 -20.50 -3.61
C ALA A 26 -12.98 -21.49 -2.47
N CYS A 27 -12.17 -21.05 -1.51
CA CYS A 27 -12.17 -21.54 -0.14
C CYS A 27 -11.91 -20.35 0.77
N GLY A 28 -12.98 -19.63 1.12
CA GLY A 28 -12.93 -18.70 2.24
C GLY A 28 -12.59 -19.49 3.50
N SER A 29 -11.50 -19.09 4.15
CA SER A 29 -11.16 -19.53 5.50
C SER A 29 -11.17 -18.28 6.37
N ASP A 30 -12.31 -18.01 7.00
CA ASP A 30 -12.41 -17.12 8.15
C ASP A 30 -11.59 -17.72 9.29
N ASP A 31 -10.29 -17.47 9.29
CA ASP A 31 -9.38 -17.90 10.35
C ASP A 31 -9.34 -16.82 11.45
N SER A 32 -10.51 -16.53 12.03
CA SER A 32 -10.63 -15.70 13.24
C SER A 32 -10.12 -16.50 14.43
N ARG A 33 -8.81 -16.52 14.62
CA ARG A 33 -8.19 -17.22 15.76
C ARG A 33 -8.30 -16.35 17.00
N THR A 34 -9.12 -16.76 17.96
CA THR A 34 -9.09 -16.17 19.30
C THR A 34 -7.75 -16.49 19.95
N VAL A 35 -6.85 -15.50 20.00
CA VAL A 35 -5.56 -15.61 20.68
C VAL A 35 -5.84 -15.71 22.18
N GLY A 36 -5.64 -16.90 22.75
CA GLY A 36 -5.67 -17.09 24.20
C GLY A 36 -4.54 -16.28 24.85
N SER A 37 -4.83 -15.62 25.96
CA SER A 37 -3.85 -14.87 26.75
C SER A 37 -2.64 -15.74 27.09
N VAL A 38 -1.45 -15.33 26.64
CA VAL A 38 -0.17 -15.96 27.02
C VAL A 38 0.10 -15.63 28.49
N ALA A 39 0.00 -16.64 29.35
CA ALA A 39 0.45 -16.53 30.74
C ALA A 39 1.98 -16.55 30.75
N VAL A 40 2.60 -15.40 31.05
CA VAL A 40 4.04 -15.29 31.24
C VAL A 40 4.41 -15.93 32.59
N PRO A 41 5.21 -17.01 32.63
CA PRO A 41 5.62 -17.63 33.89
C PRO A 41 6.48 -16.66 34.70
N GLY A 42 6.00 -16.25 35.88
CA GLY A 42 6.70 -15.31 36.77
C GLY A 42 5.82 -14.19 37.30
N LEU A 43 4.68 -13.92 36.66
CA LEU A 43 3.64 -13.06 37.20
C LEU A 43 2.67 -13.93 37.98
N THR A 44 2.80 -13.95 39.29
CA THR A 44 1.84 -14.60 40.18
C THR A 44 0.54 -13.80 40.11
N PRO A 45 -0.59 -14.34 39.61
CA PRO A 45 -1.85 -13.63 39.70
C PRO A 45 -2.17 -13.47 41.18
N ALA A 46 -2.32 -12.22 41.62
CA ALA A 46 -2.74 -11.91 42.97
C ALA A 46 -4.08 -12.60 43.21
N ALA A 47 -4.10 -13.50 44.19
CA ALA A 47 -5.30 -14.20 44.62
C ALA A 47 -6.40 -13.17 44.90
N SER A 48 -7.53 -13.32 44.23
CA SER A 48 -8.73 -12.51 44.46
C SER A 48 -9.31 -12.86 45.83
N SER A 49 -8.75 -12.27 46.89
CA SER A 49 -9.42 -12.18 48.17
C SER A 49 -10.55 -11.17 48.03
N GLY A 50 -11.79 -11.65 48.13
CA GLY A 50 -12.99 -10.84 48.25
C GLY A 50 -12.83 -9.82 49.36
N GLY A 51 -12.63 -8.56 48.96
CA GLY A 51 -12.50 -7.43 49.83
C GLY A 51 -13.18 -6.25 49.15
N THR A 52 -14.35 -5.87 49.67
CA THR A 52 -14.97 -4.57 49.45
C THR A 52 -13.98 -3.48 49.86
N ALA A 53 -13.22 -2.98 48.89
CA ALA A 53 -12.42 -1.78 49.02
C ALA A 53 -12.82 -0.86 47.87
N ALA A 54 -13.50 0.24 48.23
CA ALA A 54 -13.79 1.34 47.34
C ALA A 54 -12.46 1.94 46.85
N SER A 55 -12.04 1.52 45.66
CA SER A 55 -10.98 2.16 44.89
C SER A 55 -11.66 3.05 43.86
N ASN A 56 -11.81 4.34 44.18
CA ASN A 56 -12.15 5.39 43.23
C ASN A 56 -10.92 5.72 42.36
N GLY A 57 -10.36 4.71 41.69
CA GLY A 57 -9.37 4.91 40.65
C GLY A 57 -10.10 5.15 39.32
N PRO A 58 -9.80 6.23 38.58
CA PRO A 58 -10.38 6.42 37.26
C PRO A 58 -9.93 5.25 36.37
N THR A 59 -10.86 4.33 36.14
CA THR A 59 -10.71 3.30 35.10
C THR A 59 -10.96 4.04 33.81
N ILE A 60 -9.90 4.47 33.12
CA ILE A 60 -10.02 4.94 31.75
C ILE A 60 -10.14 3.69 30.89
N PRO A 61 -11.29 3.42 30.26
CA PRO A 61 -11.37 2.36 29.27
C PRO A 61 -10.48 2.76 28.10
N ALA A 62 -9.37 2.05 27.90
CA ALA A 62 -8.62 2.12 26.66
C ALA A 62 -9.46 1.39 25.59
N THR A 63 -10.36 2.11 24.95
CA THR A 63 -10.98 1.67 23.69
C THR A 63 -9.91 1.75 22.62
N ALA A 64 -9.25 0.63 22.35
CA ALA A 64 -8.49 0.49 21.11
C ALA A 64 -9.50 0.52 19.96
N THR A 65 -9.42 1.55 19.11
CA THR A 65 -10.20 1.62 17.88
C THR A 65 -9.80 0.43 17.01
N ALA A 66 -10.79 -0.32 16.53
CA ALA A 66 -10.53 -1.40 15.59
C ALA A 66 -10.06 -0.80 14.26
N VAL A 67 -8.90 -1.23 13.79
CA VAL A 67 -8.32 -0.79 12.52
C VAL A 67 -8.84 -1.70 11.41
N ALA A 68 -9.28 -1.12 10.28
CA ALA A 68 -9.79 -1.89 9.15
C ALA A 68 -8.70 -2.83 8.58
N PRO A 69 -9.07 -4.04 8.10
CA PRO A 69 -8.11 -4.96 7.49
C PRO A 69 -7.55 -4.38 6.19
N LEU A 70 -6.31 -4.74 5.85
CA LEU A 70 -5.72 -4.40 4.56
C LEU A 70 -6.39 -5.21 3.43
N GLN A 71 -6.57 -4.57 2.30
CA GLN A 71 -7.08 -5.14 1.06
C GLN A 71 -5.92 -5.39 0.09
N THR A 72 -6.01 -6.48 -0.68
CA THR A 72 -5.00 -6.78 -1.71
C THR A 72 -5.44 -6.24 -3.06
N VAL A 73 -4.62 -5.36 -3.64
CA VAL A 73 -4.81 -4.81 -4.99
C VAL A 73 -3.70 -5.37 -5.90
N GLN A 74 -4.06 -5.91 -7.05
CA GLN A 74 -3.08 -6.52 -7.99
C GLN A 74 -3.36 -6.06 -9.41
N GLY A 75 -2.36 -5.49 -10.07
CA GLY A 75 -2.50 -5.02 -11.45
C GLY A 75 -1.20 -4.44 -11.97
N VAL A 76 -1.26 -3.84 -13.15
CA VAL A 76 -0.14 -3.05 -13.66
C VAL A 76 -0.21 -1.66 -13.03
N LEU A 77 0.88 -1.22 -12.39
CA LEU A 77 0.98 0.15 -11.90
C LEU A 77 1.06 1.09 -13.10
N GLN A 78 0.14 2.03 -13.16
CA GLN A 78 0.12 3.10 -14.15
C GLN A 78 0.28 4.42 -13.42
N ARG A 79 0.95 5.36 -14.07
CA ARG A 79 0.88 6.77 -13.71
C ARG A 79 -0.19 7.38 -14.60
N ASP A 80 -1.11 8.13 -14.01
CA ASP A 80 -1.99 8.95 -14.83
C ASP A 80 -1.16 10.13 -15.36
N ASP A 81 -1.12 10.26 -16.68
CA ASP A 81 -0.37 11.33 -17.35
C ASP A 81 -1.34 12.44 -17.81
N ASP A 82 -2.60 12.42 -17.37
CA ASP A 82 -3.64 13.34 -17.82
C ASP A 82 -3.31 14.81 -17.54
N ASP A 83 -2.46 15.09 -16.53
CA ASP A 83 -1.95 16.43 -16.20
C ASP A 83 -0.51 16.70 -16.70
N ALA A 84 0.09 15.79 -17.47
CA ALA A 84 1.46 15.94 -18.01
C ALA A 84 1.63 17.11 -19.02
N ASP A 85 0.54 17.80 -19.37
CA ASP A 85 0.56 18.99 -20.22
C ASP A 85 0.99 20.27 -19.47
N ASP A 86 0.99 20.29 -18.12
CA ASP A 86 1.55 21.40 -17.33
C ASP A 86 2.92 21.06 -16.72
N PRO A 87 4.04 21.49 -17.35
CA PRO A 87 5.38 21.25 -16.81
C PRO A 87 5.69 22.08 -15.54
N SER A 88 4.78 22.96 -15.09
CA SER A 88 4.94 23.68 -13.83
C SER A 88 4.55 22.87 -12.59
N ASP A 89 3.85 21.75 -12.77
CA ASP A 89 3.38 20.87 -11.71
C ASP A 89 4.20 19.56 -11.66
N ALA A 90 5.51 19.67 -11.91
CA ALA A 90 6.43 18.53 -11.78
C ALA A 90 6.49 17.95 -10.35
N ASP A 91 6.02 18.73 -9.37
CA ASP A 91 5.90 18.33 -7.98
C ASP A 91 4.71 17.37 -7.76
N ASP A 92 3.72 17.32 -8.66
CA ASP A 92 2.49 16.50 -8.50
C ASP A 92 2.58 15.15 -9.23
N ARG A 93 3.74 14.86 -9.85
CA ARG A 93 4.00 13.62 -10.61
C ARG A 93 3.72 12.32 -9.84
N TYR A 94 3.73 12.35 -8.51
CA TYR A 94 3.52 11.16 -7.67
C TYR A 94 2.14 11.12 -7.00
N ASP A 95 1.25 12.05 -7.34
CA ASP A 95 -0.09 12.10 -6.77
C ASP A 95 -1.06 11.18 -7.54
N ASP A 96 -0.82 10.93 -8.83
CA ASP A 96 -1.75 10.16 -9.68
C ASP A 96 -1.18 8.79 -10.10
N PHE A 97 -1.33 7.79 -9.23
CA PHE A 97 -1.06 6.40 -9.59
C PHE A 97 -2.33 5.56 -9.60
N THR A 98 -2.41 4.62 -10.55
CA THR A 98 -3.54 3.68 -10.61
C THR A 98 -3.12 2.24 -10.78
N VAL A 99 -3.90 1.32 -10.20
CA VAL A 99 -3.76 -0.13 -10.39
C VAL A 99 -5.13 -0.71 -10.75
N ASN A 100 -5.29 -1.16 -11.99
CA ASN A 100 -6.59 -1.56 -12.57
C ASN A 100 -7.69 -0.48 -12.48
N GLY A 101 -7.31 0.80 -12.52
CA GLY A 101 -8.25 1.92 -12.44
C GLY A 101 -8.76 2.22 -11.02
N ILE A 102 -8.07 1.72 -9.99
CA ILE A 102 -8.19 2.15 -8.59
C ILE A 102 -7.02 3.11 -8.36
N GLU A 103 -7.27 4.31 -7.84
CA GLU A 103 -6.20 5.27 -7.52
C GLU A 103 -5.52 4.84 -6.21
N VAL A 104 -4.20 4.98 -6.18
CA VAL A 104 -3.36 4.47 -5.08
C VAL A 104 -2.44 5.57 -4.58
N ASP A 105 -2.51 5.87 -3.29
CA ASP A 105 -1.67 6.88 -2.65
C ASP A 105 -0.46 6.23 -1.94
N PHE A 106 0.73 6.71 -2.27
CA PHE A 106 1.99 6.30 -1.62
C PHE A 106 2.47 7.32 -0.57
N GLY A 107 1.70 8.38 -0.35
CA GLY A 107 1.95 9.52 0.50
C GLY A 107 2.26 10.79 -0.30
N PRO A 108 2.41 11.94 0.39
CA PRO A 108 2.64 13.22 -0.26
C PRO A 108 3.86 13.23 -1.18
N SER A 109 3.73 13.82 -2.37
CA SER A 109 4.82 13.94 -3.34
C SER A 109 6.11 14.53 -2.76
N GLU A 110 6.03 15.53 -1.87
CA GLU A 110 7.19 16.11 -1.18
C GLU A 110 7.98 15.09 -0.35
N TRP A 111 7.28 14.13 0.27
CA TRP A 111 7.91 13.05 1.01
C TRP A 111 8.49 12.01 0.04
N ILE A 112 7.76 11.63 -1.01
CA ILE A 112 8.25 10.66 -2.01
C ILE A 112 9.58 11.12 -2.64
N LEU A 113 9.66 12.39 -3.00
CA LEU A 113 10.85 13.01 -3.60
C LEU A 113 12.06 13.07 -2.66
N THR A 114 11.84 13.16 -1.36
CA THR A 114 12.89 13.33 -0.35
C THR A 114 13.16 12.08 0.49
N ALA A 115 12.30 11.06 0.37
CA ALA A 115 12.42 9.81 1.08
C ALA A 115 13.75 9.12 0.70
N PRO A 116 14.51 8.64 1.70
CA PRO A 116 15.74 7.92 1.44
C PRO A 116 15.44 6.58 0.76
N ALA A 117 16.49 5.87 0.37
CA ALA A 117 16.33 4.48 -0.06
C ALA A 117 15.75 3.63 1.06
N LEU A 118 14.58 3.05 0.82
CA LEU A 118 13.83 2.26 1.79
C LEU A 118 14.11 0.77 1.58
N GLN A 119 13.71 0.28 0.41
CA GLN A 119 13.78 -1.10 -0.05
C GLN A 119 13.80 -1.11 -1.58
N ASP A 120 14.29 -2.21 -2.16
CA ASP A 120 14.26 -2.52 -3.59
C ASP A 120 12.84 -3.01 -3.95
N TYR A 121 11.94 -2.07 -4.22
CA TYR A 121 10.53 -2.34 -4.47
C TYR A 121 10.29 -2.83 -5.91
N ASP A 122 11.05 -2.31 -6.86
CA ASP A 122 10.94 -2.69 -8.27
C ASP A 122 11.67 -4.00 -8.61
N GLY A 123 12.48 -4.52 -7.69
CA GLY A 123 13.12 -5.83 -7.76
C GLY A 123 14.32 -5.87 -8.71
N ASP A 124 14.93 -4.72 -9.01
CA ASP A 124 16.10 -4.63 -9.88
C ASP A 124 17.41 -5.08 -9.20
N GLY A 125 17.37 -5.27 -7.88
CA GLY A 125 18.48 -5.71 -7.05
C GLY A 125 19.20 -4.59 -6.29
N THR A 126 18.74 -3.34 -6.42
CA THR A 126 19.32 -2.15 -5.78
C THR A 126 18.24 -1.37 -5.05
N ALA A 127 18.48 -1.01 -3.79
CA ALA A 127 17.62 -0.05 -3.11
C ALA A 127 18.05 1.39 -3.44
N GLU A 128 17.16 2.13 -4.08
CA GLU A 128 17.29 3.51 -4.55
C GLU A 128 16.32 4.45 -3.81
N PRO A 129 16.46 5.79 -3.94
CA PRO A 129 15.46 6.72 -3.39
C PRO A 129 14.04 6.35 -3.83
N PHE A 130 13.05 6.55 -2.95
CA PHE A 130 11.72 5.99 -3.16
C PHE A 130 11.04 6.47 -4.47
N ALA A 131 11.25 7.73 -4.84
CA ALA A 131 10.84 8.25 -6.15
C ALA A 131 11.35 7.42 -7.34
N THR A 132 12.61 6.97 -7.30
CA THR A 132 13.23 6.14 -8.35
C THR A 132 12.66 4.72 -8.34
N GLU A 133 12.44 4.15 -7.16
CA GLU A 133 11.77 2.85 -6.99
C GLU A 133 10.35 2.87 -7.61
N LEU A 134 9.56 3.91 -7.34
CA LEU A 134 8.22 4.06 -7.92
C LEU A 134 8.27 4.23 -9.43
N ASP A 135 9.21 5.01 -9.96
CA ASP A 135 9.44 5.13 -11.40
C ASP A 135 9.77 3.78 -12.05
N GLY A 136 10.56 2.95 -11.37
CA GLY A 136 10.87 1.59 -11.81
C GLY A 136 9.64 0.67 -11.88
N LEU A 137 8.68 0.85 -10.97
CA LEU A 137 7.45 0.06 -10.90
C LEU A 137 6.41 0.42 -11.99
N VAL A 138 6.46 1.60 -12.59
CA VAL A 138 5.48 2.01 -13.61
C VAL A 138 5.54 1.06 -14.81
N GLY A 139 4.39 0.52 -15.20
CA GLY A 139 4.25 -0.47 -16.25
C GLY A 139 4.56 -1.91 -15.81
N GLN A 140 4.92 -2.12 -14.54
CA GLN A 140 5.14 -3.45 -13.96
C GLN A 140 3.89 -4.00 -13.27
N GLN A 141 3.83 -5.33 -13.17
CA GLN A 141 2.82 -6.02 -12.36
C GLN A 141 3.18 -5.89 -10.88
N VAL A 142 2.27 -5.31 -10.09
CA VAL A 142 2.44 -5.12 -8.64
C VAL A 142 1.38 -5.87 -7.84
N THR A 143 1.71 -6.15 -6.58
CA THR A 143 0.77 -6.57 -5.54
C THR A 143 0.86 -5.59 -4.37
N LEU A 144 -0.21 -4.85 -4.11
CA LEU A 144 -0.29 -3.86 -3.03
C LEU A 144 -1.14 -4.40 -1.89
N GLN A 145 -0.75 -4.10 -0.66
CA GLN A 145 -1.66 -4.11 0.49
C GLN A 145 -2.04 -2.68 0.79
N ALA A 146 -3.31 -2.33 0.66
CA ALA A 146 -3.82 -0.97 0.81
C ALA A 146 -5.05 -0.94 1.73
N ARG A 147 -5.48 0.25 2.13
CA ARG A 147 -6.74 0.47 2.84
C ARG A 147 -7.41 1.68 2.21
N ASP A 148 -8.73 1.66 2.12
CA ASP A 148 -9.53 2.86 1.79
C ASP A 148 -9.07 4.00 2.71
N ASP A 149 -8.85 5.18 2.14
CA ASP A 149 -8.51 6.34 2.97
C ASP A 149 -9.69 6.68 3.88
N ASP A 150 -9.41 6.84 5.18
CA ASP A 150 -10.42 7.19 6.17
C ASP A 150 -10.71 8.70 6.14
N ASP A 151 -9.92 9.49 5.40
CA ASP A 151 -10.02 10.96 5.30
C ASP A 151 -11.12 11.45 4.31
N ASP A 152 -11.92 10.54 3.74
CA ASP A 152 -13.19 10.82 3.04
C ASP A 152 -14.28 11.29 4.04
N ASP A 153 -14.00 12.40 4.72
CA ASP A 153 -14.95 13.16 5.51
C ASP A 153 -15.91 14.00 4.63
N ASP A 154 -15.79 13.91 3.30
CA ASP A 154 -16.55 14.74 2.37
C ASP A 154 -17.93 14.16 2.03
N ASP A 155 -18.94 14.99 2.31
CA ASP A 155 -20.39 14.84 2.23
C ASP A 155 -20.97 14.42 0.84
N ASP A 156 -20.20 13.86 -0.09
CA ASP A 156 -20.71 13.39 -1.39
C ASP A 156 -21.14 11.91 -1.30
N ASP A 157 -22.40 11.71 -0.87
CA ASP A 157 -23.14 10.44 -0.69
C ASP A 157 -23.22 9.52 -1.95
N ARG A 158 -22.32 9.60 -2.93
CA ARG A 158 -22.23 8.62 -4.02
C ARG A 158 -21.58 7.35 -3.50
N ALA A 159 -22.39 6.55 -2.81
CA ALA A 159 -22.06 5.21 -2.31
C ALA A 159 -21.63 4.17 -3.38
N GLY A 160 -21.33 4.61 -4.61
CA GLY A 160 -20.86 3.79 -5.73
C GLY A 160 -19.35 3.88 -6.00
N ASP A 161 -18.65 4.84 -5.40
CA ASP A 161 -17.30 5.22 -5.87
C ASP A 161 -16.19 4.57 -5.00
N ARG A 162 -16.18 4.69 -3.67
CA ARG A 162 -15.56 3.80 -2.62
C ARG A 162 -14.13 3.24 -2.78
N LEU A 163 -13.47 3.40 -3.91
CA LEU A 163 -12.12 2.94 -4.21
C LEU A 163 -11.42 4.00 -5.07
N ASP A 164 -11.86 5.25 -4.90
CA ASP A 164 -11.27 6.45 -5.47
C ASP A 164 -9.81 6.45 -5.04
N ASP A 165 -9.56 6.49 -3.72
CA ASP A 165 -8.21 6.58 -3.17
C ASP A 165 -7.95 5.46 -2.13
N VAL A 166 -6.96 4.60 -2.43
CA VAL A 166 -6.46 3.63 -1.44
C VAL A 166 -5.02 3.87 -1.06
N ASP A 167 -4.80 3.78 0.24
CA ASP A 167 -3.66 4.30 0.93
C ASP A 167 -2.68 3.12 1.14
N VAL A 168 -1.49 3.14 0.52
CA VAL A 168 -0.63 1.94 0.35
C VAL A 168 0.21 1.64 1.58
N TYR A 169 0.20 0.38 2.04
CA TYR A 169 0.97 -0.11 3.20
C TYR A 169 2.11 -1.05 2.82
N GLU A 170 1.95 -1.86 1.78
CA GLU A 170 2.97 -2.79 1.29
C GLU A 170 2.98 -2.85 -0.24
N ILE A 171 4.18 -3.01 -0.82
CA ILE A 171 4.42 -3.16 -2.25
C ILE A 171 5.19 -4.47 -2.47
N ASN A 172 4.62 -5.40 -3.22
CA ASN A 172 5.23 -6.70 -3.53
C ASN A 172 5.68 -7.49 -2.28
N GLY A 173 4.97 -7.32 -1.16
CA GLY A 173 5.29 -7.93 0.14
C GLY A 173 6.39 -7.21 0.94
N LEU A 174 6.82 -6.05 0.48
CA LEU A 174 7.75 -5.16 1.18
C LEU A 174 6.97 -4.00 1.79
N ALA A 175 7.15 -3.75 3.09
CA ALA A 175 6.37 -2.71 3.76
C ALA A 175 6.83 -1.30 3.42
N LEU A 176 5.88 -0.45 3.07
CA LEU A 176 6.04 0.98 2.92
C LEU A 176 5.80 1.73 4.23
N ARG A 177 4.85 1.25 5.06
CA ARG A 177 4.52 1.83 6.36
C ARG A 177 3.85 0.82 7.29
N GLY A 178 3.76 1.18 8.58
CA GLY A 178 3.15 0.30 9.58
C GLY A 178 1.62 0.27 9.50
N ALA A 179 1.02 -0.92 9.54
CA ALA A 179 -0.44 -1.11 9.44
C ALA A 179 -1.28 -0.47 10.58
N SER A 180 -0.65 -0.09 11.69
CA SER A 180 -1.32 0.39 12.91
C SER A 180 -0.63 1.60 13.55
N GLY A 181 0.12 2.38 12.76
CA GLY A 181 0.86 3.55 13.24
C GLY A 181 0.71 4.73 12.28
N PRO A 182 1.15 5.93 12.67
CA PRO A 182 1.16 7.07 11.76
C PRO A 182 2.04 6.76 10.54
N ALA A 183 1.68 7.32 9.39
CA ALA A 183 2.48 7.22 8.19
C ALA A 183 3.88 7.87 8.37
N PRO A 184 4.90 7.48 7.60
CA PRO A 184 6.25 8.00 7.73
C PRO A 184 6.35 9.53 7.58
N TRP A 185 5.57 10.11 6.66
CA TRP A 185 5.48 11.57 6.47
C TRP A 185 4.81 12.29 7.65
N ALA A 186 3.95 11.60 8.40
CA ALA A 186 3.33 12.10 9.63
C ALA A 186 4.21 11.85 10.89
N GLY A 187 5.51 11.60 10.71
CA GLY A 187 6.45 11.32 11.81
C GLY A 187 6.43 9.87 12.30
N GLY A 188 5.82 8.97 11.53
CA GLY A 188 5.86 7.53 11.76
C GLY A 188 7.23 6.91 11.50
N PRO A 189 7.43 5.65 11.93
CA PRO A 189 8.66 4.92 11.66
C PRO A 189 8.78 4.63 10.16
N VAL A 190 9.92 4.98 9.59
CA VAL A 190 10.31 4.59 8.23
C VAL A 190 10.70 3.10 8.27
N PRO A 191 10.12 2.23 7.41
CA PRO A 191 10.53 0.83 7.34
C PRO A 191 12.01 0.72 6.99
N THR A 192 12.74 -0.09 7.76
CA THR A 192 14.14 -0.41 7.49
C THR A 192 14.23 -1.90 7.24
N GLY A 193 13.82 -2.32 6.03
CA GLY A 193 13.83 -3.71 5.58
C GLY A 193 12.47 -4.39 5.56
N ALA A 194 12.43 -5.55 4.89
CA ALA A 194 11.22 -6.34 4.69
C ALA A 194 10.56 -6.69 6.03
N LEU A 195 9.22 -6.58 6.11
CA LEU A 195 8.51 -7.14 7.25
C LEU A 195 8.80 -8.65 7.29
N ALA A 196 9.51 -9.08 8.33
CA ALA A 196 9.64 -10.49 8.62
C ALA A 196 8.22 -11.04 8.89
N GLY A 197 7.68 -11.75 7.89
CA GLY A 197 6.45 -12.54 8.02
C GLY A 197 6.55 -13.62 9.08
#